data_AF-A0A1J5K6A1-F1
#
_entry.id   AF-A0A1J5K6A1-F1
#
_cell.length_a   1.000
_cell.length_b   1.000
_cell.length_c   1.000
_cell.angle_alpha   90.00
_cell.angle_beta   90.00
_cell.angle_gamma   90.00
#
_symmetry.space_group_name_H-M   'P 1'
#
loop_
_entity.id
_entity.type
_entity.pdbx_description
1 polymer ?
#
loop_
_entity_poly.entity_id
_entity_poly.type
_entity_poly.pdbx_seq_one_letter_code
_entity_poly.pdbx_strand_id
1 'polypeptide(L)'
;MNKLLVAMALLTSLLGSAHASECEQYTYTKTWIDYDSSWNDSCENFIKAAMKENGCSTEDVYFSPIRMTQMTSGSELMCIYKGKNGIYQVMASQMAEPHRAVVLYSRWD
;
A
#
# COMPACT_ATOMS: atom_id res chain seq x y z
N MET A 1 20.35 45.54 5.24
CA MET A 1 20.13 44.37 4.36
C MET A 1 19.93 43.05 5.10
N ASN A 2 20.41 42.86 6.34
CA ASN A 2 20.19 41.61 7.11
C ASN A 2 18.75 41.34 7.54
N LYS A 3 17.89 42.36 7.70
CA LYS A 3 16.51 42.16 8.17
C LYS A 3 15.59 41.51 7.12
N LEU A 4 15.87 41.70 5.82
CA LEU A 4 15.06 41.14 4.73
C LEU A 4 15.34 39.64 4.51
N LEU A 5 16.61 39.22 4.66
CA LEU A 5 17.02 37.82 4.55
C LEU A 5 16.44 36.95 5.66
N VAL A 6 16.35 37.48 6.89
CA VAL A 6 15.75 36.76 8.02
C VAL A 6 14.24 36.60 7.83
N ALA A 7 13.55 37.62 7.28
CA ALA A 7 12.12 37.53 7.00
C ALA A 7 11.78 36.52 5.89
N MET A 8 12.67 36.36 4.89
CA MET A 8 12.49 35.40 3.79
C MET A 8 12.75 33.95 4.24
N ALA A 9 13.68 33.73 5.18
CA ALA A 9 13.94 32.42 5.79
C ALA A 9 12.82 31.97 6.76
N LEU A 10 12.07 32.90 7.35
CA LEU A 10 10.89 32.60 8.16
C LEU A 10 9.63 32.32 7.31
N LEU A 11 9.56 32.82 6.07
CA LEU A 11 8.43 32.56 5.19
C LEU A 11 8.49 31.17 4.54
N THR A 12 9.70 30.64 4.29
CA THR A 12 9.89 29.29 3.72
C THR A 12 9.63 28.17 4.71
N SER A 13 9.73 28.42 6.02
CA SER A 13 9.43 27.41 7.05
C SER A 13 7.93 27.21 7.31
N LEU A 14 7.06 28.10 6.82
CA LEU A 14 5.60 28.02 6.98
C LEU A 14 4.90 27.18 5.88
N LEU A 15 5.59 26.86 4.78
CA LEU A 15 5.05 26.03 3.69
C LEU A 15 5.21 24.52 3.94
N GLY A 16 5.83 24.11 5.06
CA GLY A 16 6.01 22.71 5.43
C GLY A 16 4.80 22.06 6.13
N SER A 17 3.61 22.63 6.02
CA SER A 17 2.42 22.13 6.73
C SER A 17 1.60 21.17 5.87
N ALA A 18 1.85 19.88 6.13
CA ALA A 18 0.84 18.82 6.20
C ALA A 18 -0.17 18.72 5.04
N HIS A 19 0.23 18.03 3.98
CA HIS A 19 -0.71 17.12 3.35
C HIS A 19 -0.57 15.78 4.05
N ALA A 20 -1.45 15.50 5.02
CA ALA A 20 -1.82 14.12 5.29
C ALA A 20 -2.52 13.63 4.00
N SER A 21 -1.73 13.27 2.99
CA SER A 21 -2.29 12.69 1.78
C SER A 21 -3.01 11.43 2.23
N GLU A 22 -4.33 11.37 2.05
CA GLU A 22 -4.99 10.08 1.94
C GLU A 22 -4.19 9.32 0.90
N CYS A 23 -3.38 8.34 1.30
CA CYS A 23 -2.35 7.85 0.39
C CYS A 23 -2.96 7.16 -0.83
N GLU A 24 -4.15 6.61 -0.66
CA GLU A 24 -4.85 5.88 -1.70
C GLU A 24 -6.01 6.70 -2.24
N GLN A 25 -5.68 7.58 -3.17
CA GLN A 25 -6.64 8.48 -3.81
C GLN A 25 -7.28 7.88 -5.06
N TYR A 26 -6.67 6.86 -5.65
CA TYR A 26 -7.10 6.28 -6.92
C TYR A 26 -7.13 4.76 -6.82
N THR A 27 -8.07 4.16 -7.57
CA THR A 27 -8.11 2.70 -7.79
C THR A 27 -6.93 2.30 -8.66
N TYR A 28 -6.24 1.22 -8.31
CA TYR A 28 -5.10 0.75 -9.07
C TYR A 28 -5.00 -0.77 -9.07
N THR A 29 -4.22 -1.29 -10.01
CA THR A 29 -3.84 -2.70 -10.06
C THR A 29 -2.33 -2.78 -10.13
N LYS A 30 -1.74 -3.57 -9.24
CA LYS A 30 -0.32 -3.87 -9.24
C LYS A 30 -0.10 -5.34 -9.51
N THR A 31 0.82 -5.62 -10.43
CA THR A 31 1.20 -6.99 -10.79
C THR A 31 2.68 -7.18 -10.49
N TRP A 32 3.00 -8.29 -9.85
CA TRP A 32 4.37 -8.78 -9.70
C TRP A 32 4.54 -10.07 -10.50
N ILE A 33 5.68 -10.14 -11.17
CA ILE A 33 6.18 -11.30 -11.89
C ILE A 33 7.47 -11.68 -11.18
N ASP A 34 7.59 -12.95 -10.81
CA ASP A 34 8.71 -13.48 -10.03
C ASP A 34 8.87 -12.81 -8.65
N TYR A 35 7.77 -12.76 -7.89
CA TYR A 35 7.83 -12.24 -6.52
C TYR A 35 8.51 -13.22 -5.56
N ASP A 36 9.11 -12.69 -4.49
CA ASP A 36 9.74 -13.51 -3.45
C ASP A 36 8.71 -14.40 -2.76
N SER A 37 8.95 -15.71 -2.80
CA SER A 37 8.11 -16.73 -2.17
C SER A 37 7.79 -16.44 -0.69
N SER A 38 8.66 -15.72 0.04
CA SER A 38 8.42 -15.33 1.43
C SER A 38 7.20 -14.43 1.62
N TRP A 39 6.73 -13.76 0.57
CA TRP A 39 5.55 -12.91 0.66
C TRP A 39 4.26 -13.72 0.81
N ASN A 40 4.26 -14.97 0.37
CA ASN A 40 3.07 -15.84 0.33
C ASN A 40 2.57 -16.28 1.71
N ASP A 41 3.29 -15.95 2.79
CA ASP A 41 2.88 -16.21 4.16
C ASP A 41 1.66 -15.37 4.58
N SER A 42 1.51 -14.17 4.02
CA SER A 42 0.44 -13.24 4.40
C SER A 42 0.10 -12.25 3.29
N CYS A 43 -1.20 -12.00 3.13
CA CYS A 43 -1.70 -10.93 2.29
C CYS A 43 -1.20 -9.54 2.66
N GLU A 44 -0.86 -9.33 3.94
CA GLU A 44 -0.32 -8.05 4.39
C GLU A 44 0.98 -7.68 3.65
N ASN A 45 1.80 -8.66 3.27
CA ASN A 45 3.05 -8.42 2.57
C ASN A 45 2.79 -7.78 1.20
N PHE A 46 1.84 -8.35 0.44
CA PHE A 46 1.44 -7.82 -0.86
C PHE A 46 0.78 -6.46 -0.76
N ILE A 47 -0.08 -6.25 0.26
CA ILE A 47 -0.74 -4.96 0.45
C ILE A 47 0.28 -3.88 0.84
N LYS A 48 1.18 -4.16 1.79
CA LYS A 48 2.25 -3.22 2.18
C LYS A 48 3.17 -2.90 1.00
N ALA A 49 3.50 -3.89 0.17
CA ALA A 49 4.26 -3.66 -1.06
C ALA A 49 3.52 -2.75 -2.04
N ALA A 50 2.22 -2.99 -2.27
CA ALA A 50 1.36 -2.16 -3.12
C ALA A 50 1.30 -0.71 -2.62
N MET A 51 1.05 -0.56 -1.33
CA MET A 51 1.03 0.73 -0.62
C MET A 51 2.35 1.49 -0.80
N LYS A 52 3.48 0.83 -0.55
CA LYS A 52 4.80 1.46 -0.65
C LYS A 52 5.09 1.94 -2.07
N GLU A 53 4.76 1.16 -3.09
CA GLU A 53 4.91 1.57 -4.48
C GLU A 53 4.01 2.72 -4.88
N ASN A 54 2.83 2.84 -4.25
CA ASN A 54 1.93 3.97 -4.43
C ASN A 54 2.30 5.19 -3.55
N GLY A 55 3.47 5.17 -2.89
CA GLY A 55 3.97 6.29 -2.08
C GLY A 55 3.42 6.34 -0.64
N CYS A 56 2.84 5.25 -0.15
CA CYS A 56 2.27 5.19 1.19
C CYS A 56 3.28 4.78 2.25
N SER A 57 3.16 5.38 3.44
CA SER A 57 3.77 4.81 4.64
C SER A 57 3.05 3.51 5.03
N THR A 58 3.83 2.51 5.41
CA THR A 58 3.35 1.20 5.89
C THR A 58 3.61 0.97 7.37
N GLU A 59 4.30 1.90 8.04
CA GLU A 59 4.84 1.72 9.41
C GLU A 59 3.73 1.56 10.46
N ASP A 60 2.61 2.28 10.30
CA ASP A 60 1.50 2.31 11.26
C ASP A 60 0.23 1.62 10.74
N VAL A 61 0.34 0.79 9.69
CA VAL A 61 -0.82 0.12 9.09
C VAL A 61 -1.19 -1.11 9.91
N TYR A 62 -2.21 -0.97 10.76
CA TYR A 62 -2.82 -2.09 11.46
C TYR A 62 -3.84 -2.81 10.57
N PHE A 63 -3.59 -4.09 10.28
CA PHE A 63 -4.52 -4.96 9.56
C PHE A 63 -5.43 -5.69 10.56
N SER A 64 -6.67 -5.19 10.70
CA SER A 64 -7.64 -5.84 11.58
C SER A 64 -8.02 -7.23 11.02
N PRO A 65 -7.91 -8.31 11.81
CA PRO A 65 -8.32 -9.65 11.36
C PRO A 65 -9.80 -9.74 10.95
N ILE A 66 -10.66 -8.90 11.54
CA ILE A 66 -12.10 -8.86 11.23
C ILE A 66 -12.36 -8.28 9.83
N ARG A 67 -11.42 -7.47 9.32
CA ARG A 67 -11.51 -6.82 8.01
C ARG A 67 -10.77 -7.59 6.91
N MET A 68 -10.07 -8.66 7.27
CA MET A 68 -9.31 -9.51 6.37
C MET A 68 -10.01 -10.85 6.20
N THR A 69 -10.35 -11.20 4.96
CA THR A 69 -10.79 -12.56 4.62
C THR A 69 -9.71 -13.16 3.75
N GLN A 70 -9.00 -14.17 4.26
CA GLN A 70 -7.88 -14.84 3.57
C GLN A 70 -8.22 -16.31 3.31
N MET A 71 -7.87 -16.78 2.12
CA MET A 71 -7.99 -18.16 1.67
C MET A 71 -6.65 -18.62 1.11
N THR A 72 -6.21 -19.80 1.51
CA THR A 72 -5.02 -20.47 0.98
C THR A 72 -5.41 -21.82 0.41
N SER A 73 -4.87 -22.16 -0.76
CA SER A 73 -5.10 -23.44 -1.43
C SER A 73 -3.80 -23.89 -2.08
N GLY A 74 -3.12 -24.86 -1.47
CA GLY A 74 -1.77 -25.24 -1.89
C GLY A 74 -0.82 -24.05 -1.84
N SER A 75 -0.24 -23.67 -2.99
CA SER A 75 0.67 -22.52 -3.12
C SER A 75 -0.02 -21.24 -3.63
N GLU A 76 -1.36 -21.22 -3.63
CA GLU A 76 -2.18 -20.06 -3.96
C GLU A 76 -2.63 -19.34 -2.69
N LEU A 77 -2.60 -18.01 -2.75
CA LEU A 77 -3.06 -17.11 -1.69
C LEU A 77 -4.03 -16.09 -2.28
N MET A 78 -5.20 -16.00 -1.68
CA MET A 78 -6.19 -14.98 -2.04
C MET A 78 -6.71 -14.30 -0.78
N CYS A 79 -6.97 -12.99 -0.86
CA CYS A 79 -7.70 -12.32 0.20
C CYS A 79 -8.40 -11.05 -0.24
N ILE A 80 -9.31 -10.60 0.62
CA ILE A 80 -9.95 -9.31 0.56
C ILE A 80 -9.69 -8.59 1.90
N TYR A 81 -9.15 -7.38 1.85
CA TYR A 81 -8.97 -6.52 3.00
C TYR A 81 -9.80 -5.23 2.87
N LYS A 82 -10.70 -5.00 3.83
CA LYS A 82 -11.53 -3.78 3.89
C LYS A 82 -10.83 -2.69 4.70
N GLY A 83 -10.00 -1.91 4.02
CA GLY A 83 -9.28 -0.77 4.57
C GLY A 83 -10.20 0.39 4.98
N LYS A 84 -9.62 1.49 5.44
CA LYS A 84 -10.38 2.70 5.78
C LYS A 84 -10.88 3.43 4.53
N ASN A 85 -10.07 3.44 3.47
CA ASN A 85 -10.28 4.26 2.28
C ASN A 85 -10.68 3.42 1.05
N GLY A 86 -10.87 2.11 1.20
CA GLY A 86 -11.17 1.21 0.09
C GLY A 86 -10.87 -0.25 0.41
N ILE A 87 -10.93 -1.09 -0.61
CA ILE A 87 -10.77 -2.53 -0.53
C ILE A 87 -9.55 -2.98 -1.33
N TYR A 88 -8.71 -3.80 -0.71
CA TYR A 88 -7.68 -4.56 -1.42
C TYR A 88 -8.16 -5.96 -1.71
N GLN A 89 -7.83 -6.45 -2.90
CA GLN A 89 -7.98 -7.82 -3.32
C GLN A 89 -6.62 -8.33 -3.75
N VAL A 90 -6.14 -9.41 -3.13
CA VAL A 90 -4.86 -10.04 -3.47
C VAL A 90 -5.14 -11.40 -4.08
N MET A 91 -4.43 -11.70 -5.16
CA MET A 91 -4.38 -13.02 -5.80
C MET A 91 -2.92 -13.33 -6.10
N ALA A 92 -2.36 -14.32 -5.44
CA ALA A 92 -0.98 -14.75 -5.62
C ALA A 92 -0.91 -16.26 -5.84
N SER A 93 0.01 -16.69 -6.70
CA SER A 93 0.24 -18.10 -7.01
C SER A 93 1.73 -18.35 -7.21
N GLN A 94 2.26 -19.29 -6.43
CA GLN A 94 3.60 -19.86 -6.65
C GLN A 94 3.57 -21.08 -7.58
N MET A 95 2.38 -21.50 -8.03
CA MET A 95 2.24 -22.57 -9.03
C MET A 95 2.47 -22.06 -10.46
N ALA A 96 2.30 -20.74 -10.67
CA ALA A 96 2.71 -20.10 -11.91
C ALA A 96 4.25 -20.00 -11.94
N GLU A 97 4.86 -20.33 -13.08
CA GLU A 97 6.28 -20.10 -13.35
C GLU A 97 6.43 -18.92 -14.33
N PRO A 98 7.05 -17.79 -13.93
CA PRO A 98 7.52 -17.48 -12.57
C PRO A 98 6.36 -17.13 -11.63
N HIS A 99 6.59 -17.09 -10.31
CA HIS A 99 5.55 -16.78 -9.32
C HIS A 99 4.83 -15.47 -9.66
N ARG A 100 3.49 -15.42 -9.57
CA ARG A 100 2.72 -14.23 -9.96
C ARG A 100 1.79 -13.77 -8.86
N ALA A 101 1.72 -12.45 -8.68
CA ALA A 101 0.76 -11.83 -7.79
C ALA A 101 0.08 -10.64 -8.46
N VAL A 102 -1.19 -10.44 -8.15
CA VAL A 102 -1.99 -9.29 -8.52
C VAL A 102 -2.62 -8.74 -7.26
N VAL A 103 -2.44 -7.43 -7.03
CA VAL A 103 -3.15 -6.67 -6.01
C VAL A 103 -4.00 -5.64 -6.71
N LEU A 104 -5.31 -5.68 -6.46
CA LEU A 104 -6.24 -4.66 -6.87
C LEU A 104 -6.62 -3.85 -5.64
N TYR A 105 -6.50 -2.54 -5.72
CA TYR A 105 -7.05 -1.62 -4.73
C TYR A 105 -8.20 -0.83 -5.36
N SER A 106 -9.37 -0.88 -4.75
CA SER A 106 -10.55 -0.10 -5.15
C SER A 106 -10.91 0.91 -4.07
N ARG A 107 -11.01 2.18 -4.45
CA ARG A 107 -11.41 3.28 -3.55
C ARG A 107 -12.93 3.35 -3.34
N TRP A 108 -13.71 2.86 -4.30
CA TRP A 108 -15.15 3.10 -4.39
C TRP A 108 -16.00 1.91 -3.95
N ASP A 109 -15.35 0.81 -3.58
CA ASP A 109 -15.97 -0.42 -3.07
C ASP A 109 -15.82 -0.57 -1.55
#